data_AF-A0A3M8FSJ8-F1
#
_entry.id   AF-A0A3M8FSJ8-F1
#
_cell.length_a   1.000
_cell.length_b   1.000
_cell.length_c   1.000
_cell.angle_alpha   90.00
_cell.angle_beta   90.00
_cell.angle_gamma   90.00
#
_symmetry.space_group_name_H-M   'P 1'
#
loop_
_entity.id
_entity.type
_entity.pdbx_description
1 polymer ?
#
loop_
_entity_poly.entity_id
_entity_poly.type
_entity_poly.pdbx_seq_one_letter_code
_entity_poly.pdbx_strand_id
1 'polypeptide(L)'
;MSKHSSISRVAMIMFLYAALMLTFGVLAYLIAPPGANATTAIIATGACAAIMVAMGVMSLMIKTKRKVGMIGIHLGLVLPLVFAGVFLTRAGSNYRSSGVYNYFEDSYQADIKSRDVTDTDSLRESFLSGAKPENGKDIPEYDKAYLGFILTLLFGFSVAAFMFLLLSRPELPPKPEAKAASPKPEKAKKPEPVKADPSPASEPAEPEKPESES
;
A
#
# COMPACT_ATOMS: atom_id res chain seq x y z
N MET A 1 20.01 21.44 -13.34
CA MET A 1 18.60 20.98 -13.22
C MET A 1 18.05 21.43 -11.88
N SER A 2 16.88 22.09 -11.86
CA SER A 2 16.34 22.74 -10.65
C SER A 2 15.74 21.71 -9.69
N LYS A 3 16.13 21.79 -8.40
CA LYS A 3 15.60 20.96 -7.29
C LYS A 3 14.08 21.07 -7.12
N HIS A 4 13.43 22.08 -7.71
CA HIS A 4 11.98 22.23 -7.72
C HIS A 4 11.25 21.11 -8.49
N SER A 5 11.91 20.41 -9.43
CA SER A 5 11.21 19.43 -10.26
C SER A 5 10.98 18.08 -9.55
N SER A 6 11.78 17.68 -8.56
CA SER A 6 11.71 16.32 -7.99
C SER A 6 10.50 16.08 -7.10
N ILE A 7 10.22 17.00 -6.15
CA ILE A 7 9.05 16.91 -5.25
C ILE A 7 7.74 16.97 -6.06
N SER A 8 7.70 17.82 -7.07
CA SER A 8 6.54 17.94 -7.96
C SER A 8 6.26 16.64 -8.71
N ARG A 9 7.30 15.89 -9.10
CA ARG A 9 7.14 14.60 -9.80
C ARG A 9 6.50 13.55 -8.90
N VAL A 10 6.94 13.43 -7.65
CA VAL A 10 6.38 12.43 -6.71
C VAL A 10 4.89 12.67 -6.47
N ALA A 11 4.50 13.92 -6.16
CA ALA A 11 3.10 14.27 -5.99
C ALA A 11 2.28 14.00 -7.27
N MET A 12 2.83 14.35 -8.44
CA MET A 12 2.20 14.10 -9.73
C MET A 12 1.98 12.60 -9.98
N ILE A 13 2.95 11.75 -9.66
CA ILE A 13 2.81 10.29 -9.79
C ILE A 13 1.70 9.77 -8.86
N MET A 14 1.61 10.27 -7.61
CA MET A 14 0.55 9.89 -6.68
C MET A 14 -0.84 10.28 -7.19
N PHE A 15 -0.99 11.49 -7.74
CA PHE A 15 -2.26 11.94 -8.32
C PHE A 15 -2.63 11.17 -9.59
N LEU A 16 -1.65 10.92 -10.47
CA LEU A 16 -1.88 10.11 -11.67
C LEU A 16 -2.29 8.68 -11.30
N TYR A 17 -1.62 8.09 -10.31
CA TYR A 17 -1.96 6.77 -9.78
C TYR A 17 -3.38 6.76 -9.19
N ALA A 18 -3.76 7.77 -8.41
CA ALA A 18 -5.12 7.91 -7.87
C ALA A 18 -6.18 8.03 -8.98
N ALA A 19 -5.92 8.83 -10.02
CA ALA A 19 -6.81 8.96 -11.16
C ALA A 19 -7.00 7.63 -11.89
N LEU A 20 -5.91 6.89 -12.10
CA LEU A 20 -5.98 5.57 -12.75
C LEU A 20 -6.72 4.54 -11.90
N MET A 21 -6.54 4.57 -10.58
CA MET A 21 -7.34 3.73 -9.65
C MET A 21 -8.84 3.99 -9.80
N LEU A 22 -9.25 5.26 -9.88
CA LEU A 22 -10.66 5.63 -10.12
C LEU A 22 -11.14 5.14 -11.50
N THR A 23 -10.34 5.34 -12.55
CA THR A 23 -10.68 4.86 -13.90
C THR A 23 -10.90 3.35 -13.92
N PHE A 24 -10.03 2.57 -13.28
CA PHE A 24 -10.21 1.13 -13.17
C PHE A 24 -11.40 0.74 -12.31
N GLY A 25 -11.70 1.48 -11.24
CA GLY A 25 -12.91 1.30 -10.44
C GLY A 25 -14.20 1.48 -11.24
N VAL A 26 -14.25 2.55 -12.03
CA VAL A 26 -15.38 2.82 -12.94
C VAL A 26 -15.45 1.77 -14.03
N LEU A 27 -14.32 1.39 -14.64
CA LEU A 27 -14.30 0.34 -15.65
C LEU A 27 -14.81 -0.99 -15.07
N ALA A 28 -14.38 -1.36 -13.86
CA ALA A 28 -14.83 -2.55 -13.16
C ALA A 28 -16.35 -2.55 -12.92
N TYR A 29 -16.92 -1.39 -12.62
CA TYR A 29 -18.36 -1.22 -12.47
C TYR A 29 -19.10 -1.37 -13.80
N LEU A 30 -18.58 -0.80 -14.89
CA LEU A 30 -19.21 -0.85 -16.20
C LEU A 30 -19.19 -2.24 -16.84
N ILE A 31 -18.16 -3.04 -16.57
CA ILE A 31 -18.07 -4.43 -17.06
C ILE A 31 -18.71 -5.44 -16.10
N ALA A 32 -19.18 -4.99 -14.93
CA ALA A 32 -19.77 -5.88 -13.96
C ALA A 32 -21.09 -6.43 -14.52
N PRO A 33 -21.29 -7.75 -14.45
CA PRO A 33 -22.54 -8.38 -14.87
C PRO A 33 -23.69 -7.99 -13.93
N PRO A 34 -24.96 -8.04 -14.40
CA PRO A 34 -26.11 -7.81 -13.53
C PRO A 34 -26.10 -8.80 -12.35
N GLY A 35 -26.35 -8.29 -11.14
CA GLY A 35 -26.31 -9.08 -9.90
C GLY A 35 -24.94 -9.13 -9.18
N ALA A 36 -23.86 -8.66 -9.82
CA ALA A 36 -22.57 -8.47 -9.16
C ALA A 36 -22.59 -7.28 -8.19
N ASN A 37 -21.82 -7.34 -7.10
CA ASN A 37 -21.62 -6.20 -6.19
C ASN A 37 -20.63 -5.19 -6.79
N ALA A 38 -20.96 -4.67 -7.98
CA ALA A 38 -20.17 -3.71 -8.75
C ALA A 38 -19.79 -2.46 -7.93
N THR A 39 -20.70 -2.02 -7.05
CA THR A 39 -20.49 -0.86 -6.17
C THR A 39 -19.25 -1.02 -5.27
N THR A 40 -18.95 -2.24 -4.84
CA THR A 40 -17.78 -2.52 -3.98
C THR A 40 -16.47 -2.19 -4.68
N ALA A 41 -16.39 -2.37 -6.00
CA ALA A 41 -15.19 -2.05 -6.77
C ALA A 41 -14.90 -0.55 -6.80
N ILE A 42 -15.94 0.28 -6.98
CA ILE A 42 -15.84 1.75 -6.92
C ILE A 42 -15.46 2.21 -5.53
N ILE A 43 -16.10 1.67 -4.48
CA ILE A 43 -15.82 2.07 -3.10
C ILE A 43 -14.37 1.75 -2.74
N ALA A 44 -13.90 0.53 -3.05
CA ALA A 44 -12.55 0.10 -2.72
C ALA A 44 -11.48 0.92 -3.46
N THR A 45 -11.63 1.07 -4.78
CA THR A 45 -10.68 1.86 -5.60
C THR A 45 -10.73 3.34 -5.26
N GLY A 46 -11.92 3.88 -4.95
CA GLY A 46 -12.12 5.25 -4.50
C GLY A 46 -11.46 5.54 -3.16
N ALA A 47 -11.57 4.62 -2.19
CA ALA A 47 -10.87 4.74 -0.91
C ALA A 47 -9.34 4.75 -1.10
N CYS A 48 -8.80 3.84 -1.91
CA CYS A 48 -7.38 3.83 -2.25
C CYS A 48 -6.94 5.12 -2.94
N ALA A 49 -7.73 5.62 -3.90
CA ALA A 49 -7.45 6.87 -4.61
C ALA A 49 -7.45 8.07 -3.65
N ALA A 50 -8.42 8.16 -2.75
CA ALA A 50 -8.49 9.23 -1.75
C ALA A 50 -7.28 9.23 -0.82
N ILE A 51 -6.82 8.05 -0.37
CA ILE A 51 -5.60 7.91 0.43
C ILE A 51 -4.38 8.42 -0.36
N MET A 52 -4.25 8.05 -1.63
CA MET A 52 -3.13 8.49 -2.48
C MET A 52 -3.15 9.99 -2.75
N VAL A 53 -4.33 10.59 -2.95
CA VAL A 53 -4.50 12.05 -3.03
C VAL A 53 -4.04 12.71 -1.74
N ALA A 54 -4.45 12.20 -0.58
CA ALA A 54 -4.03 12.73 0.71
C ALA A 54 -2.50 12.69 0.88
N MET A 55 -1.85 11.58 0.49
CA MET A 55 -0.38 11.48 0.51
C MET A 55 0.29 12.45 -0.47
N GLY A 56 -0.28 12.61 -1.66
CA GLY A 56 0.15 13.59 -2.65
C GLY A 56 0.10 15.02 -2.10
N VAL A 57 -1.02 15.41 -1.49
CA VAL A 57 -1.18 16.71 -0.83
C VAL A 57 -0.17 16.89 0.31
N MET A 58 -0.02 15.90 1.19
CA MET A 58 0.97 15.95 2.27
C MET A 58 2.39 16.15 1.72
N SER A 59 2.76 15.46 0.65
CA SER A 59 4.09 15.58 0.02
C SER A 59 4.39 17.00 -0.47
N LEU A 60 3.39 17.71 -1.01
CA LEU A 60 3.51 19.11 -1.43
C LEU A 60 3.77 20.06 -0.25
N MET A 61 3.31 19.70 0.95
CA MET A 61 3.53 20.49 2.17
C MET A 61 4.96 20.42 2.72
N ILE A 62 5.90 19.73 2.06
CA ILE A 62 7.28 19.59 2.55
C ILE A 62 8.00 20.94 2.78
N LYS A 63 7.60 21.99 2.05
CA LYS A 63 8.15 23.34 2.22
C LYS A 63 7.69 24.04 3.51
N THR A 64 6.42 23.85 3.91
CA THR A 64 5.84 24.49 5.09
C THR A 64 6.00 23.63 6.34
N LYS A 65 5.82 22.31 6.20
CA LYS A 65 5.86 21.33 7.28
C LYS A 65 6.68 20.12 6.86
N ARG A 66 8.01 20.24 6.92
CA ARG A 66 8.96 19.20 6.46
C ARG A 66 8.65 17.80 6.96
N LYS A 67 8.30 17.63 8.24
CA LYS A 67 7.94 16.33 8.84
C LYS A 67 6.72 15.71 8.14
N VAL A 68 5.67 16.51 7.92
CA VAL A 68 4.43 16.05 7.25
C VAL A 68 4.71 15.66 5.81
N GLY A 69 5.44 16.49 5.06
CA GLY A 69 5.79 16.17 3.68
C GLY A 69 6.69 14.93 3.55
N MET A 70 7.61 14.74 4.49
CA MET A 70 8.44 13.54 4.53
C MET A 70 7.58 12.28 4.78
N ILE A 71 6.63 12.33 5.72
CA ILE A 71 5.69 11.23 5.96
C ILE A 71 4.88 10.92 4.71
N GLY A 72 4.32 11.93 4.04
CA GLY A 72 3.53 11.76 2.81
C GLY A 72 4.34 11.09 1.69
N ILE A 73 5.61 11.47 1.51
CA ILE A 73 6.50 10.84 0.53
C ILE A 73 6.76 9.36 0.87
N HIS A 74 7.08 9.04 2.12
CA HIS A 74 7.38 7.66 2.52
C HIS A 74 6.15 6.76 2.42
N LEU A 75 5.01 7.22 2.96
CA LEU A 75 3.76 6.46 2.90
C LEU A 75 3.30 6.28 1.46
N GLY A 76 3.30 7.33 0.64
CA GLY A 76 2.89 7.20 -0.75
C GLY A 76 3.87 6.40 -1.63
N LEU A 77 5.11 6.16 -1.18
CA LEU A 77 6.02 5.20 -1.80
C LEU A 77 5.70 3.75 -1.41
N VAL A 78 5.36 3.50 -0.15
CA VAL A 78 5.08 2.15 0.36
C VAL A 78 3.67 1.67 -0.01
N LEU A 79 2.69 2.58 -0.06
CA LEU A 79 1.29 2.23 -0.27
C LEU A 79 0.99 1.50 -1.59
N PRO A 80 1.53 1.89 -2.76
CA PRO A 80 1.33 1.11 -3.99
C PRO A 80 1.77 -0.34 -3.84
N LEU A 81 2.84 -0.61 -3.09
CA LEU A 81 3.29 -1.99 -2.83
C LEU A 81 2.32 -2.75 -1.91
N VAL A 82 1.79 -2.09 -0.88
CA VAL A 82 0.75 -2.67 0.00
C VAL A 82 -0.52 -2.98 -0.80
N PHE A 83 -0.96 -2.05 -1.64
CA PHE A 83 -2.12 -2.25 -2.52
C PHE A 83 -1.87 -3.40 -3.50
N ALA A 84 -0.67 -3.50 -4.10
CA ALA A 84 -0.30 -4.62 -4.94
C ALA A 84 -0.47 -5.96 -4.21
N GLY A 85 0.03 -6.09 -2.98
CA GLY A 85 -0.14 -7.30 -2.17
C GLY A 85 -1.61 -7.65 -1.90
N VAL A 86 -2.42 -6.65 -1.55
CA VAL A 86 -3.88 -6.84 -1.31
C VAL A 86 -4.60 -7.22 -2.60
N PHE A 87 -4.28 -6.59 -3.74
CA PHE A 87 -4.89 -6.93 -5.02
C PHE A 87 -4.49 -8.31 -5.51
N LEU A 88 -3.22 -8.71 -5.35
CA LEU A 88 -2.75 -10.03 -5.75
C LEU A 88 -3.41 -11.14 -4.92
N THR A 89 -3.47 -10.98 -3.60
CA THR A 89 -4.11 -11.97 -2.72
C THR A 89 -5.60 -12.13 -3.05
N ARG A 90 -6.30 -11.02 -3.29
CA ARG A 90 -7.73 -11.05 -3.67
C ARG A 90 -7.96 -11.50 -5.11
N ALA A 91 -7.06 -11.20 -6.03
CA ALA A 91 -7.09 -11.72 -7.40
C ALA A 91 -6.91 -13.25 -7.39
N GLY A 92 -5.96 -13.77 -6.62
CA GLY A 92 -5.71 -15.21 -6.51
C GLY A 92 -6.89 -16.00 -5.95
N SER A 93 -7.60 -15.48 -4.94
CA SER A 93 -8.83 -16.12 -4.45
C SER A 93 -9.92 -16.13 -5.52
N ASN A 94 -10.03 -15.06 -6.30
CA ASN A 94 -11.05 -14.88 -7.31
C ASN A 94 -10.78 -15.65 -8.62
N TYR A 95 -9.51 -15.81 -9.01
CA TYR A 95 -9.13 -16.54 -10.23
C TYR A 95 -9.41 -18.05 -10.10
N ARG A 96 -9.29 -18.60 -8.88
CA ARG A 96 -9.73 -19.98 -8.62
C ARG A 96 -11.24 -20.12 -8.82
N SER A 97 -12.02 -19.12 -8.39
CA SER A 97 -13.47 -19.09 -8.59
C SER A 97 -13.88 -18.87 -10.05
N SER A 98 -13.09 -18.16 -10.85
CA SER A 98 -13.43 -17.87 -12.25
C SER A 98 -13.41 -19.09 -13.17
N GLY A 99 -12.47 -20.01 -12.95
CA GLY A 99 -12.37 -21.23 -13.76
C GLY A 99 -13.61 -22.12 -13.61
N VAL A 100 -14.10 -22.26 -12.38
CA VAL A 100 -15.32 -23.00 -12.07
C VAL A 100 -16.55 -22.30 -12.66
N TYR A 101 -16.58 -20.96 -12.61
CA TYR A 101 -17.67 -20.18 -13.19
C TYR A 101 -17.80 -20.35 -14.71
N ASN A 102 -16.70 -20.26 -15.46
CA ASN A 102 -16.74 -20.44 -16.93
C ASN A 102 -17.29 -21.82 -17.31
N TYR A 103 -16.96 -22.85 -16.54
CA TYR A 103 -17.50 -24.19 -16.74
C TYR A 103 -19.03 -24.24 -16.54
N PHE A 104 -19.56 -23.58 -15.50
CA PHE A 104 -21.01 -23.51 -15.27
C PHE A 104 -21.73 -22.68 -16.33
N GLU A 105 -21.14 -21.57 -16.77
CA GLU A 105 -21.72 -20.73 -17.82
C GLU A 105 -21.78 -21.48 -19.15
N ASP A 106 -20.70 -22.16 -19.54
CA ASP A 106 -20.69 -22.99 -20.76
C ASP A 106 -21.75 -24.10 -20.67
N SER A 107 -21.93 -24.70 -19.48
CA SER A 107 -22.96 -25.72 -19.24
C SER A 107 -24.38 -25.15 -19.30
N TYR A 108 -24.60 -23.95 -18.75
CA TYR A 108 -25.89 -23.25 -18.80
C TYR A 108 -26.26 -22.87 -20.24
N GLN A 109 -25.33 -22.26 -20.97
CA GLN A 109 -25.52 -21.88 -22.37
C GLN A 109 -25.79 -23.11 -23.26
N ALA A 110 -25.12 -24.24 -22.97
CA ALA A 110 -25.40 -25.50 -23.65
C ALA A 110 -26.83 -26.03 -23.34
N ASP A 111 -27.29 -25.95 -22.09
CA ASP A 111 -28.64 -26.38 -21.69
C ASP A 111 -29.72 -25.49 -22.33
N ILE A 112 -29.57 -24.16 -22.27
CA ILE A 112 -30.49 -23.21 -22.91
C ILE A 112 -30.58 -23.46 -24.42
N LYS A 113 -29.43 -23.62 -25.09
CA LYS A 113 -29.38 -23.92 -26.52
C LYS A 113 -30.01 -25.27 -26.86
N SER A 114 -29.90 -26.26 -25.98
CA SER A 114 -30.52 -27.58 -26.19
C SER A 114 -32.05 -27.56 -26.05
N ARG A 115 -32.59 -26.67 -25.22
CA ARG A 115 -34.03 -26.53 -24.95
C ARG A 115 -34.73 -25.54 -25.89
N ASP A 116 -33.97 -24.78 -26.67
CA ASP A 116 -34.48 -23.70 -27.54
C ASP A 116 -35.36 -22.69 -26.78
N VAL A 117 -34.95 -22.35 -25.55
CA VAL A 117 -35.64 -21.38 -24.70
C VAL A 117 -34.92 -20.03 -24.70
N THR A 118 -35.65 -18.95 -24.49
CA THR A 118 -35.05 -17.61 -24.34
C THR A 118 -34.27 -17.53 -23.03
N ASP A 119 -33.05 -17.00 -23.08
CA ASP A 119 -32.25 -16.74 -21.90
C ASP A 119 -32.93 -15.68 -21.02
N THR A 120 -33.26 -16.04 -19.79
CA THR A 120 -33.88 -15.14 -18.80
C THR A 120 -33.19 -15.31 -17.46
N ASP A 121 -33.16 -14.23 -16.66
CA ASP A 121 -32.56 -14.26 -15.32
C ASP A 121 -33.19 -15.35 -14.43
N SER A 122 -34.50 -15.59 -14.56
CA SER A 122 -35.21 -16.62 -13.80
C SER A 122 -34.78 -18.05 -14.18
N LEU A 123 -34.50 -18.31 -15.46
CA LEU A 123 -33.99 -19.60 -15.94
C LEU A 123 -32.59 -19.83 -15.42
N ARG A 124 -31.74 -18.79 -15.44
CA ARG A 124 -30.40 -18.83 -14.89
C ARG A 124 -30.40 -19.13 -13.39
N GLU A 125 -31.22 -18.42 -12.62
CA GLU A 125 -31.36 -18.65 -11.19
C GLU A 125 -31.91 -20.08 -10.91
N SER A 126 -32.84 -20.56 -11.72
CA SER A 126 -33.35 -21.94 -11.62
C SER A 126 -32.29 -23.00 -11.93
N PHE A 127 -31.41 -22.74 -12.91
CA PHE A 127 -30.31 -23.63 -13.27
C PHE A 127 -29.26 -23.67 -12.17
N LEU A 128 -28.89 -22.49 -11.65
CA LEU A 128 -27.92 -22.35 -10.55
C LEU A 128 -28.46 -22.96 -9.24
N SER A 129 -29.76 -22.84 -8.97
CA SER A 129 -30.40 -23.44 -7.79
C SER A 129 -30.69 -24.94 -7.93
N GLY A 130 -30.88 -25.44 -9.15
CA GLY A 130 -31.09 -26.85 -9.47
C GLY A 130 -29.80 -27.69 -9.49
N ALA A 131 -28.63 -27.05 -9.56
CA ALA A 131 -27.35 -27.71 -9.30
C ALA A 131 -27.35 -28.26 -7.87
N LYS A 132 -27.38 -29.59 -7.72
CA LYS A 132 -27.67 -30.28 -6.45
C LYS A 132 -26.95 -29.65 -5.25
N PRO A 133 -27.67 -29.37 -4.14
CA PRO A 133 -27.16 -28.63 -2.99
C PRO A 133 -26.05 -29.34 -2.20
N GLU A 134 -25.73 -30.61 -2.49
CA GLU A 134 -24.56 -31.28 -1.90
C GLU A 134 -23.24 -30.56 -2.24
N ASN A 135 -23.18 -29.80 -3.35
CA ASN A 135 -22.06 -28.93 -3.72
C ASN A 135 -22.46 -27.44 -3.83
N GLY A 136 -23.61 -27.03 -3.28
CA GLY A 136 -24.11 -25.64 -3.40
C GLY A 136 -23.20 -24.59 -2.77
N LYS A 137 -22.29 -25.00 -1.87
CA LYS A 137 -21.22 -24.15 -1.32
C LYS A 137 -20.08 -23.88 -2.31
N ASP A 138 -19.97 -24.67 -3.38
CA ASP A 138 -18.89 -24.60 -4.37
C ASP A 138 -19.30 -23.85 -5.64
N ILE A 139 -20.57 -23.45 -5.78
CA ILE A 139 -20.99 -22.58 -6.88
C ILE A 139 -20.32 -21.22 -6.63
N PRO A 140 -19.31 -20.85 -7.41
CA PRO A 140 -18.61 -19.61 -7.18
C PRO A 140 -19.59 -18.48 -7.50
N GLU A 141 -19.77 -17.57 -6.55
CA GLU A 141 -20.49 -16.33 -6.79
C GLU A 141 -19.96 -15.71 -8.09
N TYR A 142 -20.88 -15.56 -9.06
CA TYR A 142 -20.69 -14.99 -10.40
C TYR A 142 -19.86 -13.70 -10.37
N ASP A 143 -19.97 -12.98 -9.25
CA ASP A 143 -19.29 -11.74 -8.89
C ASP A 143 -17.74 -11.83 -8.89
N LYS A 144 -17.16 -13.02 -8.75
CA LYS A 144 -15.71 -13.17 -8.48
C LYS A 144 -14.86 -13.16 -9.74
N ALA A 145 -15.38 -13.62 -10.88
CA ALA A 145 -14.55 -13.86 -12.06
C ALA A 145 -14.02 -12.58 -12.71
N TYR A 146 -14.90 -11.62 -12.99
CA TYR A 146 -14.52 -10.33 -13.59
C TYR A 146 -13.61 -9.53 -12.64
N LEU A 147 -13.86 -9.65 -11.32
CA LEU A 147 -13.06 -8.98 -10.30
C LEU A 147 -11.62 -9.48 -10.32
N GLY A 148 -11.38 -10.78 -10.58
CA GLY A 148 -10.04 -11.35 -10.67
C GLY A 148 -9.17 -10.71 -11.75
N PHE A 149 -9.73 -10.50 -12.95
CA PHE A 149 -9.02 -9.83 -14.05
C PHE A 149 -8.67 -8.39 -13.71
N ILE A 150 -9.64 -7.61 -13.25
CA ILE A 150 -9.43 -6.20 -12.87
C ILE A 150 -8.40 -6.08 -11.74
N LEU A 151 -8.50 -6.93 -10.70
CA LEU A 151 -7.54 -6.92 -9.60
C LEU A 151 -6.13 -7.28 -10.06
N THR A 152 -5.98 -8.13 -11.07
CA THR A 152 -4.68 -8.45 -11.68
C THR A 152 -4.10 -7.24 -12.42
N LEU A 153 -4.93 -6.51 -13.17
CA LEU A 153 -4.50 -5.26 -13.81
C LEU A 153 -4.09 -4.21 -12.77
N LEU A 154 -4.88 -4.04 -11.72
CA LEU A 154 -4.59 -3.14 -10.62
C LEU A 154 -3.29 -3.53 -9.89
N PHE A 155 -3.04 -4.82 -9.69
CA PHE A 155 -1.77 -5.33 -9.17
C PHE A 155 -0.60 -4.90 -10.06
N GLY A 156 -0.66 -5.22 -11.36
CA GLY A 156 0.41 -4.86 -12.30
C GLY A 156 0.68 -3.36 -12.34
N PHE A 157 -0.38 -2.56 -12.34
CA PHE A 157 -0.28 -1.10 -12.31
C PHE A 157 0.34 -0.57 -11.00
N SER A 158 0.00 -1.19 -9.87
CA SER A 158 0.56 -0.84 -8.56
C SER A 158 2.04 -1.15 -8.45
N VAL A 159 2.48 -2.29 -8.99
CA VAL A 159 3.91 -2.65 -9.09
C VAL A 159 4.63 -1.66 -10.01
N ALA A 160 4.05 -1.34 -11.17
CA ALA A 160 4.65 -0.38 -12.10
C ALA A 160 4.80 1.02 -11.48
N ALA A 161 3.77 1.50 -10.77
CA ALA A 161 3.81 2.79 -10.07
C ALA A 161 4.88 2.80 -8.97
N PHE A 162 5.00 1.71 -8.19
CA PHE A 162 6.06 1.55 -7.20
C PHE A 162 7.46 1.61 -7.84
N MET A 163 7.68 0.86 -8.93
CA MET A 163 8.96 0.88 -9.64
C MET A 163 9.27 2.28 -10.20
N PHE A 164 8.28 2.98 -10.73
CA PHE A 164 8.46 4.34 -11.24
C PHE A 164 8.81 5.33 -10.11
N LEU A 165 8.19 5.20 -8.94
CA LEU A 165 8.53 5.99 -7.75
C LEU A 165 9.96 5.68 -7.25
N LEU A 166 10.37 4.42 -7.25
CA LEU A 166 11.73 4.02 -6.87
C LEU A 166 12.78 4.58 -7.82
N LEU A 167 12.53 4.56 -9.12
CA LEU A 167 13.43 5.12 -10.14
C LEU A 167 13.47 6.65 -10.09
N SER A 168 12.37 7.28 -9.66
CA SER A 168 12.25 8.75 -9.57
C SER A 168 12.90 9.34 -8.30
N ARG A 169 13.64 8.55 -7.51
CA ARG A 169 14.24 8.86 -6.19
C ARG A 169 14.16 10.36 -5.84
N PRO A 170 13.16 10.79 -5.05
CA PRO A 170 13.04 12.19 -4.69
C PRO A 170 14.26 12.63 -3.88
N GLU A 171 15.04 13.54 -4.44
CA GLU A 171 16.06 14.24 -3.68
C GLU A 171 15.36 15.07 -2.58
N LEU A 172 15.61 14.70 -1.32
CA LEU A 172 15.11 15.48 -0.20
C LEU A 172 15.80 16.85 -0.20
N PRO A 173 15.06 17.94 0.06
CA PRO A 173 15.68 19.24 0.22
C PRO A 173 16.72 19.16 1.36
N PRO A 174 17.91 19.76 1.19
CA PRO A 174 18.94 19.76 2.21
C PRO A 174 18.33 20.23 3.52
N LYS A 175 18.69 19.55 4.62
CA LYS A 175 18.28 20.03 5.95
C LYS A 175 18.72 21.49 6.02
N PRO A 176 17.84 22.44 6.38
CA PRO A 176 18.26 23.81 6.60
C PRO A 176 19.46 23.71 7.54
N GLU A 177 20.65 24.02 7.03
CA GLU A 177 21.85 24.07 7.84
C GLU A 177 21.47 25.02 8.96
N ALA A 178 21.39 24.48 10.18
CA ALA A 178 20.97 25.24 11.34
C ALA A 178 21.90 26.45 11.34
N LYS A 179 21.38 27.63 10.93
CA LYS A 179 22.13 28.88 10.73
C LYS A 179 23.23 28.86 11.77
N ALA A 180 24.47 28.63 11.31
CA ALA A 180 25.60 28.23 12.13
C ALA A 180 25.44 28.93 13.47
N ALA A 181 25.06 28.14 14.49
CA ALA A 181 24.58 28.68 15.74
C ALA A 181 25.55 29.79 16.13
N SER A 182 25.07 31.04 16.09
CA SER A 182 25.90 32.21 16.35
C SER A 182 26.74 31.86 17.57
N PRO A 183 28.08 31.92 17.46
CA PRO A 183 29.01 31.26 18.37
C PRO A 183 28.46 31.47 19.77
N LYS A 184 27.98 30.37 20.37
CA LYS A 184 27.39 30.38 21.70
C LYS A 184 28.40 31.15 22.53
N PRO A 185 28.06 32.35 23.06
CA PRO A 185 29.04 33.19 23.73
C PRO A 185 29.72 32.28 24.74
N GLU A 186 31.00 32.07 24.48
CA GLU A 186 31.86 31.18 25.24
C GLU A 186 31.60 31.56 26.69
N LYS A 187 30.91 30.67 27.42
CA LYS A 187 30.65 30.91 28.84
C LYS A 187 32.04 31.08 29.43
N ALA A 188 32.40 32.33 29.69
CA ALA A 188 33.66 32.72 30.28
C ALA A 188 33.90 31.73 31.40
N LYS A 189 34.95 30.92 31.21
CA LYS A 189 35.34 29.84 32.10
C LYS A 189 35.39 30.46 33.49
N LYS A 190 34.40 30.16 34.34
CA LYS A 190 34.40 30.63 35.72
C LYS A 190 35.72 30.11 36.30
N PRO A 191 36.62 30.99 36.80
CA PRO A 191 37.93 30.56 37.24
C PRO A 191 37.77 29.38 38.21
N GLU A 192 38.39 28.26 37.86
CA GLU A 192 38.43 27.10 38.74
C GLU A 192 39.05 27.56 40.07
N PRO A 193 38.40 27.30 41.22
CA PRO A 193 39.08 27.45 42.49
C PRO A 193 40.27 26.49 42.50
N VAL A 194 41.46 27.06 42.72
CA VAL A 194 42.72 26.35 42.89
C VAL A 194 42.49 25.18 43.86
N LYS A 195 42.48 23.96 43.34
CA LYS A 195 42.48 22.75 44.17
C LYS A 195 43.85 22.68 44.84
N ALA A 196 43.88 22.87 46.14
CA ALA A 196 45.03 22.53 46.96
C ALA A 196 45.33 21.04 46.81
N ASP A 197 46.60 20.71 46.63
CA ASP A 197 47.10 19.34 46.47
C ASP A 197 46.61 18.43 47.59
N PRO A 198 46.01 17.26 47.27
CA PRO A 198 45.77 16.23 48.26
C PRO A 198 47.09 15.53 48.60
N SER A 199 47.40 15.57 49.89
CA SER A 199 48.46 14.82 50.56
C SER A 199 48.43 13.32 50.18
N PRO A 200 49.59 12.64 50.06
CA PRO A 200 49.65 11.24 49.62
C PRO A 200 49.16 10.30 50.74
N ALA A 201 47.91 9.84 50.62
CA ALA A 201 47.37 8.80 51.48
C ALA A 201 47.51 7.43 50.81
N SER A 202 48.55 6.71 51.26
CA SER A 202 48.62 5.25 51.49
C SER A 202 47.76 4.33 50.62
N GLU A 203 48.48 3.57 49.80
CA GLU A 203 48.12 2.39 49.03
C GLU A 203 47.50 1.30 49.93
N PRO A 204 46.25 0.84 49.67
CA PRO A 204 45.69 -0.31 50.37
C PRO A 204 46.09 -1.63 49.69
N ALA A 205 46.54 -2.56 50.54
CA ALA A 205 47.04 -3.88 50.19
C ALA A 205 46.04 -4.73 49.39
N GLU A 206 46.61 -5.48 48.46
CA GLU A 206 46.00 -6.47 47.56
C GLU A 206 45.41 -7.64 48.35
N PRO A 207 44.13 -8.03 48.14
CA PRO A 207 43.57 -9.21 48.78
C PRO A 207 43.91 -10.49 48.01
N GLU A 208 44.47 -11.46 48.74
CA GLU A 208 44.72 -12.84 48.31
C GLU A 208 43.49 -13.49 47.67
N LYS A 209 43.71 -14.18 46.54
CA LYS A 209 42.74 -15.10 45.93
C LYS A 209 42.66 -16.38 46.77
N PRO A 210 41.47 -16.82 47.21
CA PRO A 210 41.33 -18.16 47.75
C PRO A 210 41.26 -19.20 46.63
N GLU A 211 41.85 -20.34 46.97
CA GLU A 211 42.09 -21.54 46.18
C GLU A 211 40.81 -22.24 45.72
N SER A 212 41.04 -23.05 44.69
CA SER A 212 40.14 -24.01 44.06
C SER A 212 39.66 -25.13 44.98
N GLU A 213 38.40 -25.53 44.85
CA GLU A 213 37.94 -26.92 45.04
C GLU A 213 36.93 -27.22 43.91
N SER A 214 37.31 -28.04 42.93
CA SER A 214 37.02 -29.49 42.80
C SER A 214 35.55 -29.80 42.52
#